data_AF-A0A4Y5ZNI1-F1
#
_entry.id   AF-A0A4Y5ZNI1-F1
#
_cell.length_a   1.000
_cell.length_b   1.000
_cell.length_c   1.000
_cell.angle_alpha   90.00
_cell.angle_beta   90.00
_cell.angle_gamma   90.00
#
_symmetry.space_group_name_H-M   'P 1'
#
loop_
_entity.id
_entity.type
_entity.pdbx_description
1 polymer ?
#
loop_
_entity_poly.entity_id
_entity_poly.type
_entity_poly.pdbx_seq_one_letter_code
_entity_poly.pdbx_strand_id
1 'polypeptide(L)'
;MEAVYTRWRAENNVLLKAAAEENQSSFTQMQWTLAAIFLTVIAVLVVIWQGLQHLLLKPLNAIMNHIRTIASGDLTQNVAITGRNEMGQLAAGLHEMQQSLVSTVSAVRGSTDSIYTGAGEIAAGSNDLPPEPSSRQPRWKRPPPAWKS
;
A
#
# COMPACT_ATOMS: atom_id res chain seq x y z
N MET A 1 13.92 -91.70 -9.33
CA MET A 1 12.75 -90.79 -9.23
C MET A 1 13.05 -89.62 -8.29
N GLU A 2 13.39 -89.86 -7.02
CA GLU A 2 13.61 -88.82 -5.99
C GLU A 2 14.68 -87.77 -6.34
N ALA A 3 15.79 -88.18 -6.96
CA ALA A 3 16.87 -87.26 -7.37
C ALA A 3 16.45 -86.24 -8.44
N VAL A 4 15.50 -86.59 -9.31
CA VAL A 4 15.01 -85.70 -10.37
C VAL A 4 14.04 -84.67 -9.78
N TYR A 5 13.16 -85.09 -8.87
CA TYR A 5 12.25 -84.18 -8.17
C TYR A 5 12.98 -83.17 -7.28
N THR A 6 14.03 -83.59 -6.59
CA THR A 6 14.84 -82.71 -5.74
C THR A 6 15.61 -81.68 -6.55
N ARG A 7 16.19 -82.09 -7.69
CA ARG A 7 16.78 -81.17 -8.68
C ARG A 7 15.77 -80.16 -9.21
N TRP A 8 14.60 -80.62 -9.67
CA TRP A 8 13.57 -79.76 -10.23
C TRP A 8 13.01 -78.74 -9.22
N ARG A 9 12.86 -79.16 -7.95
CA ARG A 9 12.53 -78.26 -6.83
C ARG A 9 13.63 -77.25 -6.58
N ALA A 10 14.89 -77.69 -6.57
CA ALA A 10 16.02 -76.80 -6.29
C ALA A 10 16.15 -75.71 -7.37
N GLU A 11 16.04 -76.08 -8.65
CA GLU A 11 16.01 -75.14 -9.77
C GLU A 11 14.82 -74.16 -9.66
N ASN A 12 13.60 -74.66 -9.38
CA ASN A 12 12.42 -73.79 -9.17
C ASN A 12 12.59 -72.83 -7.99
N ASN A 13 13.10 -73.30 -6.86
CA ASN A 13 13.29 -72.48 -5.67
C ASN A 13 14.32 -71.36 -5.90
N VAL A 14 15.33 -71.61 -6.74
CA VAL A 14 16.32 -70.58 -7.12
C VAL A 14 15.68 -69.53 -8.03
N LEU A 15 14.87 -69.92 -9.01
CA LEU A 15 14.16 -68.99 -9.89
C LEU A 15 13.14 -68.13 -9.12
N LEU A 16 12.39 -68.74 -8.20
CA LEU A 16 11.44 -68.02 -7.34
C LEU A 16 12.14 -67.02 -6.40
N LYS A 17 13.31 -67.37 -5.86
CA LYS A 17 14.11 -66.45 -5.04
C LYS A 17 14.67 -65.29 -5.86
N ALA A 18 15.21 -65.56 -7.05
CA ALA A 18 15.71 -64.52 -7.95
C ALA A 18 14.60 -63.53 -8.34
N ALA A 19 13.40 -64.03 -8.67
CA ALA A 19 12.25 -63.19 -8.99
C ALA A 19 11.72 -62.39 -7.77
N ALA A 20 11.86 -62.93 -6.55
CA ALA A 20 11.50 -62.22 -5.33
C ALA A 20 12.52 -61.12 -4.97
N GLU A 21 13.83 -61.38 -5.14
CA GLU A 21 14.90 -60.42 -4.89
C GLU A 21 14.88 -59.25 -5.88
N GLU A 22 14.64 -59.51 -7.15
CA GLU A 22 14.48 -58.47 -8.20
C GLU A 22 13.27 -57.57 -7.94
N ASN A 23 12.18 -58.15 -7.44
CA ASN A 23 11.02 -57.38 -7.00
C ASN A 23 11.34 -56.53 -5.75
N GLN A 24 12.07 -57.08 -4.76
CA GLN A 24 12.42 -56.37 -3.54
C GLN A 24 13.27 -55.11 -3.80
N SER A 25 14.25 -55.19 -4.71
CA SER A 25 15.05 -54.01 -5.12
C SER A 25 14.20 -52.98 -5.87
N SER A 26 13.27 -53.45 -6.71
CA SER A 26 12.35 -52.57 -7.44
C SER A 26 11.38 -51.83 -6.51
N PHE A 27 10.89 -52.49 -5.47
CA PHE A 27 10.00 -51.89 -4.47
C PHE A 27 10.70 -50.78 -3.66
N THR A 28 11.93 -51.03 -3.21
CA THR A 28 12.69 -50.01 -2.44
C THR A 28 13.06 -48.82 -3.32
N GLN A 29 13.46 -49.04 -4.57
CA GLN A 29 13.77 -47.97 -5.51
C GLN A 29 12.53 -47.13 -5.89
N MET A 30 11.37 -47.79 -6.03
CA MET A 30 10.09 -47.11 -6.25
C MET A 30 9.71 -46.23 -5.05
N GLN A 31 9.88 -46.72 -3.82
CA GLN A 31 9.62 -45.96 -2.60
C GLN A 31 10.51 -44.72 -2.48
N TRP A 32 11.82 -44.84 -2.76
CA TRP A 32 12.73 -43.70 -2.74
C TRP A 32 12.40 -42.65 -3.81
N THR A 33 12.02 -43.09 -5.01
CA THR A 33 11.63 -42.18 -6.09
C THR A 33 10.35 -41.41 -5.75
N LEU A 34 9.34 -42.10 -5.20
CA LEU A 34 8.11 -41.46 -4.72
C LEU A 34 8.37 -40.49 -3.57
N ALA A 35 9.22 -40.88 -2.61
CA ALA A 35 9.60 -40.01 -1.50
C ALA A 35 10.33 -38.76 -1.98
N ALA A 36 11.23 -38.89 -2.97
CA ALA A 36 11.94 -37.76 -3.56
C ALA A 36 11.00 -36.80 -4.29
N ILE A 37 10.04 -37.32 -5.06
CA ILE A 37 9.00 -36.51 -5.71
C ILE A 37 8.17 -35.77 -4.67
N PHE A 38 7.71 -36.47 -3.63
CA PHE A 38 6.92 -35.89 -2.56
C PHE A 38 7.67 -34.76 -1.83
N LEU A 39 8.94 -34.98 -1.50
CA LEU A 39 9.81 -33.95 -0.93
C LEU A 39 9.98 -32.75 -1.85
N THR A 40 10.14 -32.98 -3.15
CA THR A 40 10.27 -31.92 -4.15
C THR A 40 8.99 -31.09 -4.23
N VAL A 41 7.82 -31.74 -4.24
CA VAL A 41 6.52 -31.05 -4.23
C VAL A 41 6.36 -30.19 -2.97
N ILE A 42 6.68 -30.73 -1.79
CA ILE A 42 6.65 -29.97 -0.54
C ILE A 42 7.59 -28.77 -0.60
N ALA A 43 8.82 -28.96 -1.08
CA ALA A 43 9.80 -27.88 -1.19
C ALA A 43 9.27 -26.76 -2.10
N VAL A 44 8.69 -27.10 -3.26
CA VAL A 44 8.09 -26.13 -4.17
C VAL A 44 6.93 -25.39 -3.51
N LEU A 45 6.03 -26.09 -2.81
CA LEU A 45 4.91 -25.47 -2.09
C LEU A 45 5.40 -24.49 -1.02
N VAL A 46 6.43 -24.85 -0.26
CA VAL A 46 7.02 -23.97 0.75
C VAL A 46 7.64 -22.73 0.11
N VAL A 47 8.38 -22.87 -1.00
CA VAL A 47 8.97 -21.74 -1.73
C VAL A 47 7.89 -20.80 -2.26
N ILE A 48 6.83 -21.33 -2.87
CA ILE A 48 5.70 -20.52 -3.36
C ILE A 48 5.02 -19.80 -2.20
N TRP A 49 4.74 -20.49 -1.10
CA TRP A 49 4.12 -19.90 0.08
C TRP A 49 4.95 -18.76 0.67
N GLN A 50 6.26 -18.99 0.85
CA GLN A 50 7.20 -17.97 1.34
C GLN A 50 7.28 -16.78 0.39
N GLY A 51 7.34 -17.04 -0.93
CA GLY A 51 7.34 -16.02 -1.97
C GLY A 51 6.08 -15.17 -1.93
N LEU A 52 4.90 -15.78 -1.85
CA LEU A 52 3.62 -15.07 -1.80
C LEU A 52 3.52 -14.17 -0.56
N GLN A 53 3.92 -14.67 0.61
CA GLN A 53 3.91 -13.88 1.84
C GLN A 53 4.87 -12.70 1.79
N HIS A 54 6.08 -12.89 1.27
CA HIS A 54 7.11 -11.85 1.28
C HIS A 54 6.97 -10.84 0.13
N LEU A 55 6.55 -11.30 -1.05
CA LEU A 55 6.48 -10.47 -2.25
C LEU A 55 5.14 -9.75 -2.39
N LEU A 56 4.03 -10.30 -1.88
CA LEU A 56 2.70 -9.71 -2.03
C LEU A 56 2.10 -9.25 -0.70
N LEU A 57 1.98 -10.15 0.28
CA LEU A 57 1.21 -9.86 1.50
C LEU A 57 1.88 -8.81 2.42
N LYS A 58 3.20 -8.91 2.62
CA LYS A 58 3.96 -7.92 3.40
C LYS A 58 3.89 -6.50 2.82
N PRO A 59 4.21 -6.25 1.53
CA PRO A 59 4.12 -4.90 0.98
C PRO A 59 2.67 -4.38 0.93
N LEU A 60 1.68 -5.25 0.71
CA LEU A 60 0.27 -4.85 0.73
C LEU A 60 -0.15 -4.30 2.10
N ASN A 61 0.24 -4.97 3.20
CA ASN A 61 -0.03 -4.47 4.55
C ASN A 61 0.67 -3.14 4.82
N ALA A 62 1.89 -2.95 4.31
CA ALA A 62 2.59 -1.67 4.43
C ALA A 62 1.83 -0.54 3.72
N ILE A 63 1.36 -0.79 2.49
CA ILE A 63 0.56 0.18 1.71
C ILE A 63 -0.76 0.49 2.43
N MET A 64 -1.45 -0.53 2.95
CA MET A 64 -2.69 -0.36 3.71
C MET A 64 -2.50 0.53 4.95
N ASN A 65 -1.37 0.37 5.65
CA ASN A 65 -1.05 1.22 6.79
C ASN A 65 -0.80 2.67 6.38
N HIS A 66 -0.09 2.92 5.27
CA HIS A 66 0.10 4.29 4.76
C HIS A 66 -1.22 4.96 4.39
N ILE A 67 -2.14 4.22 3.75
CA ILE A 67 -3.48 4.74 3.44
C ILE A 67 -4.23 5.12 4.72
N ARG A 68 -4.14 4.31 5.78
CA ARG A 68 -4.76 4.63 7.07
C ARG A 68 -4.16 5.89 7.70
N THR A 69 -2.84 6.06 7.63
CA THR A 69 -2.15 7.26 8.12
C THR A 69 -2.60 8.51 7.37
N ILE A 70 -2.65 8.44 6.04
CA ILE A 70 -3.16 9.53 5.19
C ILE A 70 -4.62 9.84 5.53
N ALA A 71 -5.44 8.82 5.72
CA ALA A 71 -6.85 8.97 6.10
C ALA A 71 -7.03 9.60 7.50
N SER A 72 -6.06 9.43 8.40
CA SER A 72 -6.03 10.14 9.70
C SER A 72 -5.52 11.59 9.60
N GLY A 73 -5.14 12.07 8.41
CA GLY A 73 -4.67 13.42 8.18
C GLY A 73 -3.17 13.63 8.42
N ASP A 74 -2.43 12.57 8.74
CA ASP A 74 -0.97 12.62 8.83
C ASP A 74 -0.37 12.35 7.44
N LEU A 75 0.11 13.41 6.80
CA LEU A 75 0.73 13.37 5.49
C LEU A 75 2.27 13.41 5.57
N THR A 76 2.85 13.25 6.75
CA THR A 76 4.31 13.38 6.96
C THR A 76 5.07 12.07 6.73
N GLN A 77 4.38 10.93 6.70
CA GLN A 77 5.01 9.62 6.52
C GLN A 77 5.44 9.38 5.07
N ASN A 78 6.66 8.86 4.90
CA ASN A 78 7.21 8.57 3.58
C ASN A 78 6.76 7.19 3.08
N VAL A 79 6.07 7.15 1.93
CA VAL A 79 5.72 5.90 1.25
C VAL A 79 7.01 5.28 0.69
N ALA A 80 7.54 4.26 1.37
CA ALA A 80 8.74 3.57 0.92
C ALA A 80 8.46 2.75 -0.35
N ILE A 81 8.89 3.25 -1.51
CA ILE A 81 8.78 2.55 -2.79
C ILE A 81 9.75 1.37 -2.80
N THR A 82 9.25 0.18 -2.45
CA THR A 82 10.05 -1.05 -2.46
C THR A 82 9.63 -1.92 -3.64
N GLY A 83 10.45 -1.93 -4.71
CA GLY A 83 10.31 -2.83 -5.86
C GLY A 83 9.99 -2.14 -7.19
N ARG A 84 10.39 -2.74 -8.31
CA ARG A 84 10.09 -2.30 -9.70
C ARG A 84 8.87 -3.04 -10.31
N ASN A 85 8.11 -3.74 -9.48
CA ASN A 85 6.94 -4.53 -9.86
C ASN A 85 5.64 -3.72 -9.68
N GLU A 86 4.50 -4.37 -9.86
CA GLU A 86 3.15 -3.81 -9.72
C GLU A 86 2.93 -3.14 -8.34
N MET A 87 3.56 -3.68 -7.28
CA MET A 87 3.48 -3.09 -5.93
C MET A 87 4.27 -1.78 -5.83
N GLY A 88 5.40 -1.68 -6.52
CA GLY A 88 6.14 -0.42 -6.64
C GLY A 88 5.37 0.67 -7.39
N GLN A 89 4.65 0.28 -8.45
CA GLN A 89 3.76 1.20 -9.17
C GLN A 89 2.59 1.66 -8.30
N LEU A 90 1.98 0.76 -7.53
CA LEU A 90 0.92 1.09 -6.57
C LEU A 90 1.42 2.06 -5.49
N ALA A 91 2.61 1.81 -4.93
CA ALA A 91 3.23 2.69 -3.95
C ALA A 91 3.55 4.08 -4.53
N ALA A 92 4.01 4.14 -5.79
CA ALA A 92 4.27 5.40 -6.48
C ALA A 92 2.99 6.22 -6.69
N GLY A 93 1.90 5.59 -7.16
CA GLY A 93 0.61 6.25 -7.30
C GLY A 93 0.04 6.74 -5.96
N LEU A 94 0.23 5.97 -4.89
CA LEU A 94 -0.15 6.39 -3.54
C LEU A 94 0.65 7.64 -3.08
N HIS A 95 1.94 7.68 -3.39
CA HIS A 95 2.79 8.82 -3.07
C HIS A 95 2.37 10.09 -3.82
N GLU A 96 2.03 9.97 -5.11
CA GLU A 96 1.51 11.09 -5.90
C GLU A 96 0.19 11.63 -5.32
N MET A 97 -0.73 10.74 -4.92
CA MET A 97 -1.97 11.12 -4.25
C MET A 97 -1.69 11.89 -2.95
N GLN A 98 -0.78 11.38 -2.11
CA GLN A 98 -0.37 12.04 -0.88
C GLN A 98 0.18 13.45 -1.15
N GLN A 99 1.06 13.62 -2.12
CA GLN A 99 1.63 14.93 -2.49
C GLN A 99 0.55 15.93 -2.93
N SER A 100 -0.42 15.47 -3.73
CA SER A 100 -1.55 16.30 -4.16
C SER A 100 -2.41 16.78 -2.98
N LEU A 101 -2.66 15.89 -2.00
CA LEU A 101 -3.33 16.27 -0.74
C LEU A 101 -2.53 17.31 0.05
N VAL A 102 -1.22 17.11 0.23
CA VAL A 102 -0.35 18.07 0.94
C VAL A 102 -0.40 19.44 0.29
N SER A 103 -0.30 19.50 -1.04
CA SER A 103 -0.38 20.74 -1.82
C SER A 103 -1.72 21.45 -1.59
N THR A 104 -2.82 20.69 -1.67
CA THR A 104 -4.17 21.22 -1.47
C THR A 104 -4.35 21.80 -0.07
N VAL A 105 -3.96 21.07 0.97
CA VAL A 105 -4.03 21.54 2.37
C VAL A 105 -3.15 22.77 2.59
N SER A 106 -1.95 22.80 2.00
CA SER A 106 -1.03 23.94 2.09
C SER A 106 -1.61 25.19 1.42
N ALA A 107 -2.24 25.04 0.27
CA ALA A 107 -2.90 26.14 -0.44
C ALA A 107 -4.09 26.70 0.37
N VAL A 108 -4.90 25.83 0.98
CA VAL A 108 -6.00 26.24 1.87
C VAL A 108 -5.48 26.99 3.10
N ARG A 109 -4.40 26.51 3.72
CA ARG A 109 -3.76 27.18 4.86
C ARG A 109 -3.23 28.55 4.48
N GLY A 110 -2.47 28.66 3.38
CA GLY A 110 -1.95 29.96 2.91
C GLY A 110 -3.06 30.95 2.54
N SER A 111 -4.16 30.47 1.97
CA SER A 111 -5.35 31.30 1.69
C SER A 111 -5.99 31.79 2.99
N THR A 112 -6.08 30.94 4.01
CA THR A 112 -6.62 31.30 5.33
C THR A 112 -5.73 32.32 6.04
N ASP A 113 -4.40 32.16 6.00
CA ASP A 113 -3.46 33.13 6.56
C ASP A 113 -3.59 34.50 5.87
N SER A 114 -3.76 34.51 4.54
CA SER A 114 -3.99 35.75 3.78
C SER A 114 -5.30 36.44 4.17
N ILE A 115 -6.39 35.67 4.34
CA ILE A 115 -7.68 36.19 4.82
C ILE A 115 -7.56 36.74 6.24
N TYR A 116 -6.86 36.04 7.14
CA TYR A 116 -6.66 36.49 8.52
C TYR A 116 -5.90 37.82 8.56
N THR A 117 -4.84 37.94 7.76
CA THR A 117 -4.04 39.16 7.64
C THR A 117 -4.89 40.31 7.09
N GLY A 118 -5.64 40.09 6.01
CA GLY A 118 -6.53 41.09 5.42
C GLY A 118 -7.69 41.49 6.34
N ALA A 119 -8.26 40.56 7.11
CA ALA A 119 -9.27 40.87 8.11
C ALA A 119 -8.70 41.73 9.25
N GLY A 120 -7.46 41.47 9.66
CA GLY A 120 -6.72 42.32 10.61
C GLY A 120 -6.50 43.74 10.09
N GLU A 121 -6.12 43.89 8.83
CA GLU A 121 -5.97 45.19 8.17
C GLU A 121 -7.32 45.93 8.05
N ILE A 122 -8.42 45.24 7.71
CA ILE A 122 -9.77 45.83 7.66
C ILE A 122 -10.21 46.29 9.06
N ALA A 123 -9.96 45.49 10.09
CA ALA A 123 -10.32 45.83 11.48
C ALA A 123 -9.48 47.00 12.00
N ALA A 124 -8.19 47.06 11.68
CA ALA A 124 -7.35 48.20 12.00
C ALA A 124 -7.82 49.46 11.26
N GLY A 125 -8.12 49.34 9.96
CA GLY A 125 -8.63 50.44 9.14
C GLY A 125 -10.01 50.94 9.56
N SER A 126 -10.90 50.08 10.07
CA SER A 126 -12.22 50.51 10.56
C SER A 126 -12.14 51.29 11.86
N ASN A 127 -11.13 51.03 12.69
CA ASN A 127 -10.87 51.75 13.93
C ASN A 127 -10.22 53.13 13.69
N ASP A 128 -9.50 53.26 12.59
CA ASP A 128 -8.89 54.53 12.13
C ASP A 128 -9.85 55.44 11.35
N LEU A 129 -11.07 54.98 11.02
CA LEU A 129 -12.10 55.82 10.41
C LEU A 129 -12.66 56.80 11.47
N PRO A 130 -12.36 58.11 11.40
CA PRO A 130 -12.99 59.08 12.28
C PRO A 130 -14.46 59.21 11.84
N PRO A 131 -15.42 59.34 12.76
CA PRO A 131 -16.80 59.58 12.40
C PRO A 131 -16.87 60.81 11.49
N GLU A 132 -17.36 60.61 10.26
CA GLU A 132 -17.52 61.69 9.28
C GLU A 132 -18.34 62.81 9.93
N PRO A 133 -17.80 64.03 10.11
CA PRO A 133 -18.55 65.10 10.76
C PRO A 133 -19.68 65.51 9.82
N SER A 134 -20.88 65.03 10.12
CA SER A 134 -22.13 65.27 9.40
C SER A 134 -22.63 66.73 9.49
N SER A 135 -21.77 67.69 9.82
CA SER A 135 -22.10 69.11 10.02
C SER A 135 -22.13 69.95 8.74
N ARG A 136 -22.32 69.36 7.55
CA ARG A 136 -22.65 70.14 6.34
C ARG A 136 -24.13 70.49 6.37
N GLN A 137 -24.46 71.66 6.91
CA GLN A 137 -25.81 72.22 6.80
C GLN A 137 -26.27 72.26 5.34
N PRO A 138 -27.47 71.75 5.02
CA PRO A 138 -27.99 71.73 3.66
C PRO A 138 -28.06 73.15 3.09
N ARG A 139 -27.47 73.35 1.91
CA ARG A 139 -27.27 74.65 1.23
C ARG A 139 -28.57 75.44 0.99
N TRP A 140 -29.72 74.78 1.12
CA TRP A 140 -31.07 75.31 0.95
C TRP A 140 -31.59 76.13 2.15
N LYS A 141 -30.92 76.10 3.31
CA LYS A 141 -31.29 76.90 4.49
C LYS A 141 -30.64 78.30 4.54
N ARG A 142 -29.96 78.73 3.48
CA ARG A 142 -29.31 80.06 3.44
C ARG A 142 -30.35 81.12 3.01
N PRO A 143 -30.63 82.16 3.82
CA PRO A 143 -31.52 83.25 3.42
C PRO A 143 -30.92 84.03 2.24
N PRO A 144 -31.76 84.56 1.31
CA PRO A 144 -31.28 85.34 0.18
C PRO A 144 -30.61 86.65 0.65
N PRO A 145 -29.57 87.14 -0.05
CA PRO A 145 -28.87 88.35 0.34
C PRO A 145 -29.80 89.57 0.21
N ALA A 146 -29.89 90.36 1.29
CA ALA A 146 -30.56 91.65 1.27
C ALA A 146 -29.72 92.64 0.46
N TRP A 147 -30.25 93.06 -0.69
CA TRP A 147 -29.67 94.16 -1.46
C TRP A 147 -29.87 95.46 -0.68
N LYS A 148 -28.78 96.18 -0.42
CA LYS A 148 -28.83 97.54 0.12
C LYS A 148 -28.69 98.51 -1.06
N SER A 149 -29.58 99.49 -1.05
CA SER A 149 -29.75 100.64 -1.96
C SER A 149 -28.48 101.45 -2.19
#